data_AF-A0A6N8U6Q7-F1
#
_entry.id   AF-A0A6N8U6Q7-F1
#
_cell.length_a   1.000
_cell.length_b   1.000
_cell.length_c   1.000
_cell.angle_alpha   90.00
_cell.angle_beta   90.00
_cell.angle_gamma   90.00
#
_symmetry.space_group_name_H-M   'P 1'
#
loop_
_entity.id
_entity.type
_entity.pdbx_description
1 polymer ?
#
loop_
_entity_poly.entity_id
_entity_poly.type
_entity_poly.pdbx_seq_one_letter_code
_entity_poly.pdbx_strand_id
1 'polypeptide(L)'
;MSNYYNKQIRHDLTMIHTSNIHEGFVKSFNKRILIQIHVYFIDILDEIIQSLNFMPFSYDLWISTDSEKKKAIIESKIELIDHCLQYKVDVYENRGRDVLPFLKQVGSFIENYDYICHLHTKKSETVEWGDAWRHHLYQNLFGSTQHLCELFSRMEEDEHLGLVMPEVYPLIQLAARWNGTKDTTQTLLADMGIAVTLPDEPIFPAGTMFWAKSNAVHQIFELDWSQYDFPDENGQIDFTPAHAIERIWVYLVNGNGYDYEIVHNAITVKKEEMKNKKRLLIYSSLKKNGFLDMDIETIKKISDSFETIIFATDYSHLNVDPQFAKEKIVYAEHLKKHKSFEIWREHLSTINLFDYDQLVLMDNSCFGPVYPIEEIIQTMDDSCDALALYGMQTDQNECILKSNFLFFNQAIIHDNRFQSFFGNGIDSIKCTSEFEFRLSRFLKHEGFSFRIFCIESLYLGKMLNVNREFERLPYDFIVLNCPFIMKESTYTVTDAVRKACIDVLKQMPNTQVYADFYNTYRQRSFFDLLKLKLNQLLTGRGFFY
;
A
#
# COMPACT_ATOMS: atom_id res chain seq x y z
N MET A 1 11.56 -12.13 -14.54
CA MET A 1 11.16 -10.82 -15.12
C MET A 1 9.78 -10.90 -15.80
N SER A 2 9.51 -11.81 -16.76
CA SER A 2 8.19 -11.91 -17.43
C SER A 2 7.02 -12.28 -16.50
N ASN A 3 7.25 -13.13 -15.50
CA ASN A 3 6.16 -13.69 -14.69
C ASN A 3 5.51 -12.68 -13.72
N TYR A 4 6.20 -11.61 -13.31
CA TYR A 4 5.58 -10.55 -12.48
C TYR A 4 4.68 -9.64 -13.31
N TYR A 5 5.15 -9.20 -14.49
CA TYR A 5 4.35 -8.34 -15.37
C TYR A 5 3.19 -9.08 -16.03
N ASN A 6 3.29 -10.40 -16.14
CA ASN A 6 2.21 -11.28 -16.59
C ASN A 6 1.43 -11.89 -15.42
N LYS A 7 1.54 -11.33 -14.20
CA LYS A 7 0.72 -11.78 -13.09
C LYS A 7 -0.75 -11.62 -13.45
N GLN A 8 -1.58 -12.51 -12.90
CA GLN A 8 -3.02 -12.30 -12.93
C GLN A 8 -3.32 -11.05 -12.11
N ILE A 9 -3.77 -9.99 -12.78
CA ILE A 9 -4.20 -8.76 -12.14
C ILE A 9 -5.69 -8.86 -11.94
N ARG A 10 -6.10 -8.56 -10.72
CA ARG A 10 -7.48 -8.68 -10.31
C ARG A 10 -8.27 -7.44 -10.70
N HIS A 11 -9.54 -7.69 -10.98
CA HIS A 11 -10.50 -6.68 -11.46
C HIS A 11 -11.69 -6.52 -10.50
N ASP A 12 -11.67 -7.30 -9.43
CA ASP A 12 -12.66 -7.52 -8.39
C ASP A 12 -12.19 -6.96 -7.04
N LEU A 13 -11.20 -6.05 -7.05
CA LEU A 13 -10.79 -5.32 -5.85
C LEU A 13 -11.83 -4.25 -5.51
N THR A 14 -12.38 -4.33 -4.30
CA THR A 14 -13.30 -3.32 -3.77
C THR A 14 -12.54 -2.30 -2.92
N MET A 15 -12.68 -1.02 -3.26
CA MET A 15 -12.10 0.11 -2.53
C MET A 15 -13.08 0.63 -1.47
N ILE A 16 -12.77 0.44 -0.20
CA ILE A 16 -13.53 1.02 0.91
C ILE A 16 -13.02 2.44 1.15
N HIS A 17 -13.79 3.45 0.76
CA HIS A 17 -13.37 4.86 0.82
C HIS A 17 -14.35 5.76 1.62
N THR A 18 -15.51 5.23 2.03
CA THR A 18 -16.56 6.02 2.69
C THR A 18 -16.25 6.18 4.18
N SER A 19 -16.13 7.42 4.64
CA SER A 19 -15.78 7.76 6.03
C SER A 19 -16.99 8.03 6.95
N ASN A 20 -18.21 7.83 6.46
CA ASN A 20 -19.41 8.09 7.25
C ASN A 20 -19.73 6.89 8.13
N ILE A 21 -19.76 7.11 9.44
CA ILE A 21 -20.32 6.13 10.37
C ILE A 21 -21.84 6.21 10.27
N HIS A 22 -22.46 5.15 9.76
CA HIS A 22 -23.91 5.00 9.81
C HIS A 22 -24.32 4.64 11.25
N GLU A 23 -24.51 5.64 12.13
CA GLU A 23 -24.90 5.40 13.53
C GLU A 23 -26.15 4.51 13.67
N GLY A 24 -27.08 4.61 12.71
CA GLY A 24 -28.24 3.74 12.63
C GLY A 24 -27.86 2.28 12.44
N PHE A 25 -26.93 2.00 11.52
CA PHE A 25 -26.38 0.65 11.30
C PHE A 25 -25.74 0.14 12.59
N VAL A 26 -24.85 0.92 13.21
CA VAL A 26 -24.15 0.52 14.44
C VAL A 26 -25.13 0.17 15.57
N LYS A 27 -26.16 0.98 15.77
CA LYS A 27 -27.19 0.72 16.80
C LYS A 27 -28.09 -0.47 16.48
N SER A 28 -28.30 -0.77 15.19
CA SER A 28 -29.13 -1.90 14.75
C SER A 28 -28.37 -3.21 14.62
N PHE A 29 -27.04 -3.17 14.54
CA PHE A 29 -26.20 -4.34 14.32
C PHE A 29 -26.21 -5.22 15.58
N ASN A 30 -26.87 -6.37 15.47
CA ASN A 30 -27.03 -7.32 16.56
C ASN A 30 -26.59 -8.72 16.11
N LYS A 31 -25.27 -8.92 16.07
CA LYS A 31 -24.62 -10.17 15.67
C LYS A 31 -23.57 -10.57 16.70
N ARG A 32 -23.38 -11.87 16.88
CA ARG A 32 -22.34 -12.43 17.73
C ARG A 32 -21.05 -12.55 16.93
N ILE A 33 -20.02 -11.83 17.37
CA ILE A 33 -18.71 -11.80 16.71
C ILE A 33 -17.69 -12.55 17.58
N LEU A 34 -16.92 -13.44 16.95
CA LEU A 34 -15.70 -14.00 17.52
C LEU A 34 -14.48 -13.42 16.79
N ILE A 35 -13.52 -12.90 17.54
CA ILE A 35 -12.18 -12.59 17.02
C ILE A 35 -11.21 -13.58 17.62
N GLN A 36 -10.58 -14.39 16.78
CA GLN A 36 -9.50 -15.29 17.19
C GLN A 36 -8.15 -14.72 16.76
N ILE A 37 -7.19 -14.68 17.69
CA ILE A 37 -5.85 -14.14 17.46
C ILE A 37 -4.78 -15.14 17.89
N HIS A 38 -3.87 -15.51 17.00
CA HIS A 38 -2.66 -16.22 17.38
C HIS A 38 -1.50 -15.26 17.71
N VAL A 39 -1.14 -15.16 18.99
CA VAL A 39 -0.08 -14.29 19.52
C VAL A 39 1.18 -15.10 19.78
N TYR A 40 2.04 -15.19 18.76
CA TYR A 40 3.37 -15.79 18.85
C TYR A 40 4.44 -14.73 19.17
N PHE A 41 4.42 -13.58 18.50
CA PHE A 41 5.36 -12.48 18.72
C PHE A 41 4.75 -11.43 19.65
N ILE A 42 5.14 -11.48 20.93
CA ILE A 42 4.54 -10.67 21.99
C ILE A 42 4.79 -9.17 21.83
N ASP A 43 5.84 -8.78 21.13
CA ASP A 43 6.19 -7.39 20.82
C ASP A 43 5.17 -6.71 19.88
N ILE A 44 4.35 -7.49 19.18
CA ILE A 44 3.31 -7.00 18.27
C ILE A 44 1.95 -6.85 18.97
N LEU A 45 1.81 -7.30 20.23
CA LEU A 45 0.55 -7.30 20.95
C LEU A 45 -0.09 -5.90 21.03
N ASP A 46 0.70 -4.86 21.30
CA ASP A 46 0.19 -3.48 21.40
C ASP A 46 -0.38 -2.97 20.08
N GLU A 47 0.21 -3.36 18.95
CA GLU A 47 -0.27 -3.01 17.60
C GLU A 47 -1.61 -3.70 17.29
N ILE A 48 -1.77 -4.96 17.72
CA ILE A 48 -3.04 -5.68 17.60
C ILE A 48 -4.12 -5.03 18.47
N ILE A 49 -3.81 -4.67 19.73
CA ILE A 49 -4.76 -4.01 20.64
C ILE A 49 -5.24 -2.68 20.02
N GLN A 50 -4.35 -1.89 19.43
CA GLN A 50 -4.73 -0.67 18.72
C GLN A 50 -5.71 -0.96 17.58
N SER A 51 -5.50 -2.05 16.84
CA SER A 51 -6.39 -2.45 15.75
C SER A 51 -7.76 -2.89 16.29
N LEU A 52 -7.78 -3.67 17.38
CA LEU A 52 -9.01 -4.13 18.04
C LEU A 52 -9.86 -2.96 18.56
N ASN A 53 -9.23 -1.90 19.08
CA ASN A 53 -9.94 -0.72 19.58
C ASN A 53 -10.61 0.12 18.49
N PHE A 54 -10.45 -0.23 17.20
CA PHE A 54 -11.30 0.31 16.14
C PHE A 54 -12.68 -0.34 16.09
N MET A 55 -12.89 -1.50 16.71
CA MET A 55 -14.12 -2.27 16.64
C MET A 55 -15.30 -1.52 17.28
N PRO A 56 -16.35 -1.16 16.51
CA PRO A 56 -17.54 -0.48 17.07
C PRO A 56 -18.54 -1.45 17.72
N PHE A 57 -18.36 -2.75 17.52
CA PHE A 57 -19.30 -3.78 17.95
C PHE A 57 -18.75 -4.56 19.14
N SER A 58 -19.63 -5.12 19.96
CA SER A 58 -19.22 -6.04 21.01
C SER A 58 -18.84 -7.40 20.44
N TYR A 59 -17.79 -8.03 20.98
CA TYR A 59 -17.28 -9.31 20.49
C TYR A 59 -16.64 -10.14 21.62
N ASP A 60 -16.49 -11.44 21.35
CA ASP A 60 -15.69 -12.34 22.18
C ASP A 60 -14.29 -12.52 21.56
N LEU A 61 -13.27 -12.59 22.41
CA LEU A 61 -11.85 -12.57 22.01
C LEU A 61 -11.11 -13.84 22.43
N TRP A 62 -10.73 -14.68 21.48
CA TRP A 62 -9.99 -15.90 21.76
C TRP A 62 -8.54 -15.78 21.31
N ILE A 63 -7.61 -15.94 22.24
CA ILE A 63 -6.19 -15.74 22.00
C ILE A 63 -5.47 -17.06 22.21
N SER A 64 -4.68 -17.48 21.23
CA SER A 64 -3.76 -18.60 21.36
C SER A 64 -2.32 -18.11 21.44
N THR A 65 -1.49 -18.77 22.24
CA THR A 65 -0.05 -18.49 22.34
C THR A 65 0.73 -19.79 22.61
N ASP A 66 2.05 -19.72 22.71
CA ASP A 66 2.95 -20.89 22.82
C ASP A 66 3.59 -21.07 24.21
N SER A 67 3.29 -20.18 25.17
CA SER A 67 3.83 -20.29 26.52
C SER A 67 2.97 -19.61 27.58
N GLU A 68 2.98 -20.18 28.79
CA GLU A 68 2.32 -19.60 29.97
C GLU A 68 2.84 -18.19 30.31
N LYS A 69 4.12 -17.91 30.03
CA LYS A 69 4.69 -16.57 30.20
C LYS A 69 4.03 -15.54 29.29
N LYS A 70 3.86 -15.86 27.99
CA LYS A 70 3.18 -14.96 27.05
C LYS A 70 1.71 -14.82 27.41
N LYS A 71 1.04 -15.91 27.82
CA LYS A 71 -0.33 -15.88 28.33
C LYS A 71 -0.51 -14.87 29.45
N ALA A 72 0.33 -14.90 30.49
CA ALA A 72 0.26 -13.94 31.58
C ALA A 72 0.44 -12.47 31.12
N ILE A 73 1.32 -12.22 30.14
CA ILE A 73 1.50 -10.89 29.55
C ILE A 73 0.25 -10.45 28.79
N ILE A 74 -0.34 -11.33 27.99
CA ILE A 74 -1.57 -11.08 27.24
C ILE A 74 -2.71 -10.73 28.20
N GLU A 75 -2.93 -11.57 29.21
CA GLU A 75 -3.98 -11.38 30.23
C GLU A 75 -3.83 -10.04 30.97
N SER A 76 -2.59 -9.61 31.24
CA SER A 76 -2.33 -8.31 31.88
C SER A 76 -2.72 -7.09 31.05
N LYS A 77 -2.98 -7.25 29.74
CA LYS A 77 -3.33 -6.17 28.81
C LYS A 77 -4.77 -6.24 28.29
N ILE A 78 -5.56 -7.24 28.68
CA ILE A 78 -6.94 -7.41 28.19
C ILE A 78 -7.82 -6.21 28.55
N GLU A 79 -7.62 -5.58 29.71
CA GLU A 79 -8.37 -4.40 30.13
C GLU A 79 -8.17 -3.17 29.22
N LEU A 80 -7.17 -3.19 28.34
CA LEU A 80 -6.92 -2.13 27.35
C LEU A 80 -7.75 -2.30 26.06
N ILE A 81 -8.52 -3.39 25.95
CA ILE A 81 -9.27 -3.76 24.76
C ILE A 81 -10.73 -3.35 24.93
N ASP A 82 -11.16 -2.41 24.11
CA ASP A 82 -12.53 -1.90 24.12
C ASP A 82 -13.50 -2.93 23.52
N HIS A 83 -14.76 -2.89 23.96
CA HIS A 83 -15.87 -3.70 23.45
C HIS A 83 -15.73 -5.24 23.54
N CYS A 84 -14.66 -5.75 24.17
CA CYS A 84 -14.50 -7.16 24.47
C CYS A 84 -15.47 -7.61 25.59
N LEU A 85 -16.36 -8.56 25.30
CA LEU A 85 -17.32 -9.09 26.27
C LEU A 85 -16.77 -10.24 27.08
N GLN A 86 -16.16 -11.21 26.40
CA GLN A 86 -15.51 -12.37 27.00
C GLN A 86 -14.16 -12.59 26.32
N TYR A 87 -13.19 -13.11 27.07
CA TYR A 87 -11.91 -13.50 26.50
C TYR A 87 -11.46 -14.88 26.98
N LYS A 88 -10.64 -15.54 26.16
CA LYS A 88 -9.98 -16.79 26.49
C LYS A 88 -8.53 -16.74 26.02
N VAL A 89 -7.59 -17.17 26.87
CA VAL A 89 -6.18 -17.30 26.49
C VAL A 89 -5.72 -18.73 26.72
N ASP A 90 -5.40 -19.43 25.64
CA ASP A 90 -4.95 -20.83 25.67
C ASP A 90 -3.51 -20.97 25.17
N VAL A 91 -2.79 -21.94 25.73
CA VAL A 91 -1.42 -22.26 25.34
C VAL A 91 -1.43 -23.54 24.49
N TYR A 92 -0.81 -23.49 23.32
CA TYR A 92 -0.62 -24.61 22.41
C TYR A 92 0.86 -24.86 22.15
N GLU A 93 1.21 -26.08 21.76
CA GLU A 93 2.56 -26.33 21.24
C GLU A 93 2.80 -25.51 19.98
N ASN A 94 4.04 -25.07 19.75
CA ASN A 94 4.42 -24.35 18.53
C ASN A 94 4.45 -25.30 17.33
N ARG A 95 3.27 -25.63 16.81
CA ARG A 95 3.06 -26.57 15.71
C ARG A 95 1.91 -26.13 14.83
N GLY A 96 2.11 -26.16 13.52
CA GLY A 96 1.09 -25.74 12.56
C GLY A 96 0.87 -24.23 12.54
N ARG A 97 1.84 -23.45 13.04
CA ARG A 97 1.87 -21.97 13.02
C ARG A 97 0.64 -21.36 13.69
N ASP A 98 0.06 -20.33 13.08
CA ASP A 98 -1.22 -19.74 13.44
C ASP A 98 -2.41 -20.68 13.21
N VAL A 99 -2.31 -21.55 12.20
CA VAL A 99 -3.42 -22.35 11.67
C VAL A 99 -3.91 -23.42 12.66
N LEU A 100 -3.04 -24.29 13.16
CA LEU A 100 -3.48 -25.37 14.05
C LEU A 100 -4.04 -24.84 15.40
N PRO A 101 -3.39 -23.89 16.09
CA PRO A 101 -3.96 -23.27 17.29
C PRO A 101 -5.30 -22.58 17.00
N PHE A 102 -5.45 -21.91 15.86
CA PHE A 102 -6.71 -21.30 15.43
C PHE A 102 -7.84 -22.34 15.32
N LEU A 103 -7.61 -23.39 14.52
CA LEU A 103 -8.61 -24.43 14.29
C LEU A 103 -9.01 -25.15 15.58
N LYS A 104 -8.03 -25.51 16.43
CA LYS A 104 -8.29 -26.20 17.70
C LYS A 104 -8.95 -25.31 18.75
N GLN A 105 -8.62 -24.01 18.78
CA GLN A 105 -9.19 -23.10 19.76
C GLN A 105 -10.65 -22.80 19.43
N VAL A 106 -10.96 -22.57 18.15
CA VAL A 106 -12.31 -22.28 17.68
C VAL A 106 -13.18 -23.54 17.74
N GLY A 107 -12.78 -24.61 17.07
CA GLY A 107 -13.52 -25.88 17.01
C GLY A 107 -15.02 -25.71 16.75
N SER A 108 -15.83 -26.60 17.31
CA SER A 108 -17.29 -26.57 17.15
C SER A 108 -17.99 -25.37 17.80
N PHE A 109 -17.29 -24.54 18.58
CA PHE A 109 -17.90 -23.35 19.16
C PHE A 109 -18.24 -22.28 18.13
N ILE A 110 -17.71 -22.37 16.91
CA ILE A 110 -18.00 -21.44 15.81
C ILE A 110 -19.50 -21.28 15.55
N GLU A 111 -20.30 -22.32 15.79
CA GLU A 111 -21.77 -22.30 15.66
C GLU A 111 -22.46 -21.27 16.57
N ASN A 112 -21.78 -20.80 17.62
CA ASN A 112 -22.29 -19.78 18.54
C ASN A 112 -22.08 -18.35 18.05
N TYR A 113 -21.49 -18.16 16.88
CA TYR A 113 -21.17 -16.84 16.36
C TYR A 113 -21.71 -16.67 14.95
N ASP A 114 -22.14 -15.46 14.60
CA ASP A 114 -22.54 -15.12 13.24
C ASP A 114 -21.31 -14.82 12.37
N TYR A 115 -20.29 -14.19 12.97
CA TYR A 115 -19.05 -13.79 12.32
C TYR A 115 -17.82 -14.27 13.08
N ILE A 116 -16.77 -14.59 12.32
CA ILE A 116 -15.43 -14.87 12.82
C ILE A 116 -14.38 -14.01 12.12
N CYS A 117 -13.41 -13.51 12.87
CA CYS A 117 -12.15 -13.00 12.34
C CYS A 117 -11.00 -13.88 12.81
N HIS A 118 -10.05 -14.15 11.93
CA HIS A 118 -8.75 -14.67 12.31
C HIS A 118 -7.65 -13.64 12.07
N LEU A 119 -6.82 -13.42 13.08
CA LEU A 119 -5.60 -12.63 13.02
C LEU A 119 -4.43 -13.41 13.62
N HIS A 120 -3.22 -12.98 13.32
CA HIS A 120 -2.05 -13.45 14.05
C HIS A 120 -0.97 -12.36 14.13
N THR A 121 -0.06 -12.48 15.08
CA THR A 121 1.13 -11.61 15.16
C THR A 121 2.09 -12.01 14.04
N LYS A 122 1.92 -11.43 12.86
CA LYS A 122 2.77 -11.76 11.71
C LYS A 122 4.11 -11.03 11.81
N LYS A 123 5.20 -11.77 11.91
CA LYS A 123 6.55 -11.21 11.80
C LYS A 123 7.36 -12.07 10.85
N SER A 124 8.12 -11.43 9.97
CA SER A 124 9.12 -12.14 9.19
C SER A 124 10.50 -11.82 9.72
N GLU A 125 11.22 -12.85 10.13
CA GLU A 125 12.64 -12.74 10.50
C GLU A 125 13.56 -12.83 9.28
N THR A 126 13.02 -13.20 8.11
CA THR A 126 13.79 -13.44 6.88
C THR A 126 13.76 -12.28 5.89
N VAL A 127 12.80 -11.36 6.01
CA VAL A 127 12.68 -10.18 5.14
C VAL A 127 12.48 -8.89 5.93
N GLU A 128 13.12 -7.81 5.47
CA GLU A 128 13.07 -6.48 6.11
C GLU A 128 11.69 -5.79 5.98
N TRP A 129 10.85 -6.24 5.05
CA TRP A 129 9.52 -5.67 4.79
C TRP A 129 8.36 -6.45 5.43
N GLY A 130 8.65 -7.44 6.28
CA GLY A 130 7.63 -8.27 6.92
C GLY A 130 6.61 -7.47 7.74
N ASP A 131 7.08 -6.41 8.41
CA ASP A 131 6.22 -5.50 9.18
C ASP A 131 5.25 -4.72 8.29
N ALA A 132 5.71 -4.24 7.13
CA ALA A 132 4.85 -3.54 6.16
C ALA A 132 3.74 -4.46 5.61
N TRP A 133 4.04 -5.75 5.39
CA TRP A 133 3.00 -6.72 5.04
C TRP A 133 1.99 -6.92 6.18
N ARG A 134 2.44 -7.00 7.44
CA ARG A 134 1.53 -7.07 8.60
C ARG A 134 0.64 -5.82 8.67
N HIS A 135 1.21 -4.63 8.54
CA HIS A 135 0.48 -3.37 8.56
C HIS A 135 -0.58 -3.32 7.45
N HIS A 136 -0.23 -3.77 6.24
CA HIS A 136 -1.19 -3.93 5.14
C HIS A 136 -2.38 -4.82 5.52
N LEU A 137 -2.15 -5.97 6.16
CA LEU A 137 -3.24 -6.87 6.58
C LEU A 137 -4.15 -6.21 7.63
N TYR A 138 -3.57 -5.61 8.68
CA TYR A 138 -4.34 -4.97 9.75
C TYR A 138 -5.12 -3.74 9.25
N GLN A 139 -4.51 -2.93 8.39
CA GLN A 139 -5.16 -1.76 7.80
C GLN A 139 -6.37 -2.14 6.94
N ASN A 140 -6.32 -3.27 6.22
CA ASN A 140 -7.39 -3.70 5.34
C ASN A 140 -8.51 -4.49 6.04
N LEU A 141 -8.25 -5.04 7.24
CA LEU A 141 -9.26 -5.78 8.01
C LEU A 141 -9.89 -4.97 9.14
N PHE A 142 -9.14 -4.04 9.74
CA PHE A 142 -9.59 -3.22 10.85
C PHE A 142 -9.54 -1.75 10.46
N GLY A 143 -8.35 -1.21 10.14
CA GLY A 143 -8.16 0.12 9.52
C GLY A 143 -8.61 1.33 10.33
N SER A 144 -9.91 1.45 10.57
CA SER A 144 -10.59 2.45 11.38
C SER A 144 -12.01 1.95 11.74
N THR A 145 -12.67 2.62 12.68
CA THR A 145 -14.08 2.33 13.00
C THR A 145 -15.01 2.49 11.79
N GLN A 146 -14.74 3.49 10.94
CA GLN A 146 -15.45 3.73 9.69
C GLN A 146 -15.30 2.56 8.71
N HIS A 147 -14.06 2.07 8.56
CA HIS A 147 -13.74 0.94 7.70
C HIS A 147 -14.49 -0.32 8.12
N LEU A 148 -14.48 -0.65 9.41
CA LEU A 148 -15.22 -1.79 9.95
C LEU A 148 -16.74 -1.63 9.77
N CYS A 149 -17.29 -0.43 10.00
CA CYS A 149 -18.72 -0.19 9.76
C CYS A 149 -19.11 -0.47 8.30
N GLU A 150 -18.33 0.03 7.33
CA GLU A 150 -18.57 -0.22 5.91
C GLU A 150 -18.40 -1.70 5.58
N LEU A 151 -17.32 -2.35 6.04
CA LEU A 151 -17.06 -3.77 5.82
C LEU A 151 -18.24 -4.64 6.29
N PHE A 152 -18.71 -4.45 7.53
CA PHE A 152 -19.86 -5.19 8.05
C PHE A 152 -21.17 -4.83 7.36
N SER A 153 -21.37 -3.55 6.97
CA SER A 153 -22.57 -3.16 6.20
C SER A 153 -22.65 -3.93 4.89
N ARG A 154 -21.53 -4.07 4.17
CA ARG A 154 -21.45 -4.85 2.94
C ARG A 154 -21.78 -6.33 3.17
N MET A 155 -21.25 -6.93 4.23
CA MET A 155 -21.54 -8.33 4.58
C MET A 155 -23.00 -8.57 5.01
N GLU A 156 -23.70 -7.55 5.52
CA GLU A 156 -25.14 -7.62 5.85
C GLU A 156 -26.04 -7.31 4.66
N GLU A 157 -25.63 -6.41 3.75
CA GLU A 157 -26.37 -6.06 2.53
C GLU A 157 -26.37 -7.19 1.50
N ASP A 158 -25.29 -7.96 1.43
CA ASP A 158 -25.18 -9.16 0.60
C ASP A 158 -25.22 -10.42 1.46
N GLU A 159 -26.35 -11.14 1.41
CA GLU A 159 -26.52 -12.38 2.16
C GLU A 159 -25.55 -13.49 1.72
N HIS A 160 -25.10 -13.45 0.46
CA HIS A 160 -24.16 -14.40 -0.12
C HIS A 160 -22.71 -14.05 0.16
N LEU A 161 -22.36 -12.81 0.54
CA LEU A 161 -20.98 -12.47 0.90
C LEU A 161 -20.58 -13.16 2.21
N GLY A 162 -19.78 -14.22 2.11
CA GLY A 162 -19.37 -15.07 3.24
C GLY A 162 -17.93 -14.85 3.72
N LEU A 163 -17.06 -14.28 2.89
CA LEU A 163 -15.65 -14.05 3.22
C LEU A 163 -15.19 -12.67 2.74
N VAL A 164 -14.51 -11.93 3.60
CA VAL A 164 -13.83 -10.69 3.25
C VAL A 164 -12.35 -10.83 3.59
N MET A 165 -11.49 -10.53 2.63
CA MET A 165 -10.03 -10.65 2.78
C MET A 165 -9.27 -9.48 2.14
N PRO A 166 -8.04 -9.18 2.59
CA PRO A 166 -7.22 -8.14 1.97
C PRO A 166 -6.75 -8.54 0.56
N GLU A 167 -6.46 -7.54 -0.27
CA GLU A 167 -5.66 -7.77 -1.48
C GLU A 167 -4.26 -8.28 -1.12
N VAL A 168 -3.68 -9.08 -2.00
CA VAL A 168 -2.32 -9.60 -1.85
C VAL A 168 -1.33 -8.44 -1.80
N TYR A 169 -0.55 -8.38 -0.72
CA TYR A 169 0.49 -7.37 -0.58
C TYR A 169 1.54 -7.51 -1.69
N PRO A 170 1.89 -6.45 -2.44
CA PRO A 170 2.67 -6.56 -3.68
C PRO A 170 3.97 -7.36 -3.60
N LEU A 171 4.71 -7.27 -2.49
CA LEU A 171 5.99 -7.98 -2.33
C LEU A 171 5.85 -9.51 -2.19
N ILE A 172 4.67 -10.03 -1.85
CA ILE A 172 4.40 -11.48 -1.80
C ILE A 172 3.64 -12.00 -3.02
N GLN A 173 3.33 -11.15 -3.99
CA GLN A 173 2.49 -11.51 -5.13
C GLN A 173 3.01 -12.72 -5.93
N LEU A 174 4.33 -12.87 -6.06
CA LEU A 174 4.94 -14.02 -6.73
C LEU A 174 4.91 -15.30 -5.89
N ALA A 175 4.86 -15.16 -4.56
CA ALA A 175 4.79 -16.28 -3.63
C ALA A 175 3.34 -16.74 -3.38
N ALA A 176 2.35 -15.89 -3.68
CA ALA A 176 0.92 -16.18 -3.62
C ALA A 176 0.47 -17.14 -4.75
N ARG A 177 1.01 -18.35 -4.73
CA ARG A 177 0.81 -19.45 -5.69
C ARG A 177 0.48 -20.72 -4.93
N TRP A 178 0.02 -21.77 -5.61
CA TRP A 178 -0.29 -23.04 -4.95
C TRP A 178 0.91 -23.66 -4.24
N ASN A 179 2.13 -23.44 -4.73
CA ASN A 179 3.38 -23.97 -4.16
C ASN A 179 3.26 -25.44 -3.72
N GLY A 180 2.70 -26.28 -4.60
CA GLY A 180 2.51 -27.72 -4.38
C GLY A 180 1.43 -28.14 -3.39
N THR A 181 0.59 -27.21 -2.89
CA THR A 181 -0.49 -27.52 -1.94
C THR A 181 -1.85 -27.75 -2.58
N LYS A 182 -1.96 -27.65 -3.91
CA LYS A 182 -3.23 -27.78 -4.65
C LYS A 182 -3.93 -29.11 -4.38
N ASP A 183 -3.20 -30.23 -4.48
CA ASP A 183 -3.76 -31.56 -4.27
C ASP A 183 -4.18 -31.77 -2.81
N THR A 184 -3.35 -31.35 -1.85
CA THR A 184 -3.70 -31.39 -0.42
C THR A 184 -4.94 -30.57 -0.11
N THR A 185 -5.06 -29.37 -0.71
CA THR A 185 -6.24 -28.51 -0.56
C THR A 185 -7.49 -29.19 -1.13
N GLN A 186 -7.37 -29.84 -2.29
CA GLN A 186 -8.47 -30.60 -2.90
C GLN A 186 -8.92 -31.78 -2.02
N THR A 187 -7.99 -32.51 -1.41
CA THR A 187 -8.30 -33.60 -0.48
C THR A 187 -9.05 -33.09 0.73
N LEU A 188 -8.56 -32.02 1.37
CA LEU A 188 -9.22 -31.43 2.55
C LEU A 188 -10.64 -30.94 2.24
N LEU A 189 -10.85 -30.31 1.07
CA LEU A 189 -12.20 -29.90 0.63
C LEU A 189 -13.11 -31.12 0.47
N ALA A 190 -12.61 -32.21 -0.14
CA ALA A 190 -13.38 -33.44 -0.30
C ALA A 190 -13.73 -34.09 1.05
N ASP A 191 -12.82 -34.06 2.03
CA ASP A 191 -13.06 -34.57 3.39
C ASP A 191 -14.16 -33.78 4.11
N MET A 192 -14.30 -32.48 3.82
CA MET A 192 -15.42 -31.63 4.27
C MET A 192 -16.68 -31.77 3.41
N GLY A 193 -16.72 -32.69 2.44
CA GLY A 193 -17.85 -32.88 1.52
C GLY A 193 -18.01 -31.78 0.47
N ILE A 194 -16.99 -30.94 0.27
CA ILE A 194 -17.00 -29.82 -0.66
C ILE A 194 -16.42 -30.24 -2.01
N ALA A 195 -17.28 -30.24 -3.03
CA ALA A 195 -16.90 -30.54 -4.41
C ALA A 195 -16.72 -29.24 -5.22
N VAL A 196 -15.47 -28.81 -5.40
CA VAL A 196 -15.10 -27.62 -6.17
C VAL A 196 -13.90 -27.87 -7.06
N THR A 197 -13.87 -27.20 -8.21
CA THR A 197 -12.74 -27.23 -9.15
C THR A 197 -11.75 -26.14 -8.80
N LEU A 198 -10.51 -26.52 -8.47
CA LEU A 198 -9.47 -25.56 -8.15
C LEU A 198 -8.83 -24.93 -9.41
N PRO A 199 -8.71 -23.59 -9.49
CA PRO A 199 -8.07 -22.89 -10.61
C PRO A 199 -6.56 -23.17 -10.68
N ASP A 200 -5.93 -22.78 -11.79
CA ASP A 200 -4.47 -22.89 -11.95
C ASP A 200 -3.70 -21.99 -10.99
N GLU A 201 -4.27 -20.84 -10.63
CA GLU A 201 -3.71 -19.88 -9.70
C GLU A 201 -4.65 -19.68 -8.52
N PRO A 202 -4.17 -19.79 -7.26
CA PRO A 202 -5.05 -19.74 -6.12
C PRO A 202 -5.52 -18.32 -5.81
N ILE A 203 -6.73 -18.22 -5.29
CA ILE A 203 -7.28 -17.02 -4.66
C ILE A 203 -7.51 -17.35 -3.19
N PHE A 204 -6.88 -16.59 -2.29
CA PHE A 204 -6.89 -16.89 -0.86
C PHE A 204 -6.44 -15.68 -0.01
N PRO A 205 -6.79 -15.64 1.29
CA PRO A 205 -6.30 -14.63 2.23
C PRO A 205 -4.82 -14.87 2.54
N ALA A 206 -3.92 -14.29 1.76
CA ALA A 206 -2.48 -14.48 1.94
C ALA A 206 -2.02 -13.92 3.30
N GLY A 207 -1.55 -14.81 4.18
CA GLY A 207 -1.31 -14.54 5.60
C GLY A 207 -2.40 -15.06 6.54
N THR A 208 -3.36 -15.86 6.07
CA THR A 208 -4.45 -16.46 6.86
C THR A 208 -5.30 -15.45 7.66
N MET A 209 -5.36 -14.17 7.28
CA MET A 209 -6.16 -13.18 8.00
C MET A 209 -7.37 -12.74 7.18
N PHE A 210 -8.56 -12.82 7.77
CA PHE A 210 -9.83 -12.53 7.10
C PHE A 210 -10.98 -12.33 8.09
N TRP A 211 -12.09 -11.82 7.56
CA TRP A 211 -13.42 -11.87 8.18
C TRP A 211 -14.28 -12.89 7.44
N ALA A 212 -15.06 -13.70 8.15
CA ALA A 212 -16.00 -14.64 7.53
C ALA A 212 -17.32 -14.73 8.29
N LYS A 213 -18.41 -15.04 7.58
CA LYS A 213 -19.63 -15.58 8.19
C LYS A 213 -19.33 -16.99 8.68
N SER A 214 -19.68 -17.29 9.93
CA SER A 214 -19.40 -18.61 10.53
C SER A 214 -19.95 -19.76 9.69
N ASN A 215 -21.18 -19.64 9.20
CA ASN A 215 -21.83 -20.66 8.36
C ASN A 215 -21.09 -20.91 7.03
N ALA A 216 -20.34 -19.94 6.52
CA ALA A 216 -19.58 -20.10 5.28
C ALA A 216 -18.32 -20.95 5.46
N VAL A 217 -17.85 -21.14 6.70
CA VAL A 217 -16.56 -21.79 7.00
C VAL A 217 -16.63 -22.89 8.06
N HIS A 218 -17.78 -23.14 8.67
CA HIS A 218 -17.92 -24.01 9.84
C HIS A 218 -17.30 -25.42 9.69
N GLN A 219 -17.40 -26.07 8.53
CA GLN A 219 -16.95 -27.47 8.36
C GLN A 219 -15.47 -27.69 8.65
N ILE A 220 -14.61 -26.69 8.41
CA ILE A 220 -13.19 -26.84 8.69
C ILE A 220 -12.92 -26.96 10.19
N PHE A 221 -13.79 -26.42 11.04
CA PHE A 221 -13.65 -26.50 12.49
C PHE A 221 -14.30 -27.74 13.11
N GLU A 222 -15.08 -28.50 12.33
CA GLU A 222 -15.71 -29.76 12.74
C GLU A 222 -14.77 -30.96 12.59
N LEU A 223 -13.67 -30.80 11.84
CA LEU A 223 -12.64 -31.82 11.70
C LEU A 223 -11.87 -31.99 13.02
N ASP A 224 -11.53 -33.25 13.35
CA ASP A 224 -10.75 -33.59 14.55
C ASP A 224 -9.25 -33.34 14.33
N TRP A 225 -8.86 -32.07 14.38
CA TRP A 225 -7.47 -31.66 14.14
C TRP A 225 -6.51 -32.14 15.23
N SER A 226 -5.53 -32.92 14.81
CA SER A 226 -4.45 -33.40 15.66
C SER A 226 -3.15 -32.67 15.36
N GLN A 227 -2.29 -32.58 16.39
CA GLN A 227 -0.93 -32.08 16.20
C GLN A 227 -0.11 -32.97 15.25
N TYR A 228 -0.46 -34.24 15.11
CA TYR A 228 0.24 -35.18 14.23
C TYR A 228 -0.11 -34.99 12.74
N ASP A 229 -1.15 -34.21 12.45
CA ASP A 229 -1.48 -33.81 11.07
C ASP A 229 -0.52 -32.74 10.55
N PHE A 230 0.24 -32.09 11.44
CA PHE A 230 1.16 -31.02 11.12
C PHE A 230 2.61 -31.47 11.40
N PRO A 231 3.58 -31.16 10.53
CA PRO A 231 4.98 -31.47 10.79
C PRO A 231 5.55 -30.64 11.96
N ASP A 232 6.70 -31.03 12.49
CA ASP A 232 7.45 -30.20 13.45
C ASP A 232 7.93 -28.90 12.80
N GLU A 233 7.88 -27.78 13.52
CA GLU A 233 8.37 -26.50 13.00
C GLU A 233 9.90 -26.49 12.91
N ASN A 234 10.42 -26.46 11.69
CA ASN A 234 11.84 -26.41 11.35
C ASN A 234 12.15 -25.28 10.35
N GLY A 235 11.33 -24.23 10.33
CA GLY A 235 11.49 -23.08 9.44
C GLY A 235 11.05 -23.33 7.99
N GLN A 236 10.13 -24.25 7.76
CA GLN A 236 9.57 -24.53 6.44
C GLN A 236 8.93 -23.28 5.83
N ILE A 237 9.00 -23.11 4.52
CA ILE A 237 8.45 -21.92 3.84
C ILE A 237 7.25 -22.23 2.93
N ASP A 238 6.99 -23.51 2.63
CA ASP A 238 5.86 -23.99 1.81
C ASP A 238 5.61 -25.50 2.06
N PHE A 239 4.64 -26.10 1.35
CA PHE A 239 4.38 -27.56 1.30
C PHE A 239 3.99 -28.22 2.63
N THR A 240 3.24 -27.50 3.47
CA THR A 240 2.68 -28.06 4.71
C THR A 240 1.16 -27.98 4.72
N PRO A 241 0.48 -28.79 5.55
CA PRO A 241 -0.98 -28.69 5.72
C PRO A 241 -1.45 -27.29 6.12
N ALA A 242 -0.66 -26.54 6.91
CA ALA A 242 -0.95 -25.14 7.21
C ALA A 242 -1.03 -24.26 5.95
N HIS A 243 -0.13 -24.45 4.97
CA HIS A 243 -0.17 -23.71 3.71
C HIS A 243 -1.33 -24.13 2.79
N ALA A 244 -1.74 -25.41 2.85
CA ALA A 244 -2.94 -25.87 2.15
C ALA A 244 -4.21 -25.25 2.74
N ILE A 245 -4.30 -25.19 4.07
CA ILE A 245 -5.41 -24.55 4.78
C ILE A 245 -5.43 -23.04 4.55
N GLU A 246 -4.29 -22.35 4.52
CA GLU A 246 -4.21 -20.94 4.13
C GLU A 246 -4.87 -20.68 2.76
N ARG A 247 -4.75 -21.63 1.82
CA ARG A 247 -5.31 -21.53 0.45
C ARG A 247 -6.74 -22.04 0.31
N ILE A 248 -7.35 -22.60 1.36
CA ILE A 248 -8.64 -23.30 1.24
C ILE A 248 -9.85 -22.37 1.27
N TRP A 249 -9.75 -21.24 1.98
CA TRP A 249 -10.91 -20.48 2.50
C TRP A 249 -11.91 -20.05 1.43
N VAL A 250 -11.43 -19.49 0.31
CA VAL A 250 -12.29 -19.05 -0.79
C VAL A 250 -13.07 -20.22 -1.39
N TYR A 251 -12.44 -21.39 -1.50
CA TYR A 251 -13.05 -22.58 -2.09
C TYR A 251 -14.03 -23.27 -1.14
N LEU A 252 -13.74 -23.22 0.16
CA LEU A 252 -14.67 -23.65 1.21
C LEU A 252 -15.94 -22.80 1.19
N VAL A 253 -15.78 -21.47 1.17
CA VAL A 253 -16.88 -20.49 1.14
C VAL A 253 -17.73 -20.65 -0.11
N ASN A 254 -17.11 -20.73 -1.29
CA ASN A 254 -17.79 -20.99 -2.57
C ASN A 254 -18.52 -22.34 -2.57
N GLY A 255 -17.89 -23.38 -2.00
CA GLY A 255 -18.49 -24.71 -1.85
C GLY A 255 -19.77 -24.71 -1.00
N ASN A 256 -19.88 -23.76 -0.08
CA ASN A 256 -21.04 -23.53 0.78
C ASN A 256 -22.09 -22.59 0.18
N GLY A 257 -21.92 -22.14 -1.06
CA GLY A 257 -22.87 -21.25 -1.74
C GLY A 257 -22.76 -19.79 -1.31
N TYR A 258 -21.62 -19.40 -0.74
CA TYR A 258 -21.27 -18.02 -0.42
C TYR A 258 -20.19 -17.50 -1.39
N ASP A 259 -20.17 -16.20 -1.61
CA ASP A 259 -19.14 -15.49 -2.34
C ASP A 259 -18.09 -14.90 -1.38
N TYR A 260 -17.03 -14.36 -1.97
CA TYR A 260 -15.99 -13.64 -1.25
C TYR A 260 -15.76 -12.26 -1.86
N GLU A 261 -15.22 -11.35 -1.06
CA GLU A 261 -14.80 -10.02 -1.51
C GLU A 261 -13.36 -9.75 -1.09
N ILE A 262 -12.61 -9.10 -1.98
CA ILE A 262 -11.27 -8.62 -1.71
C ILE A 262 -11.37 -7.13 -1.46
N VAL A 263 -10.94 -6.68 -0.30
CA VAL A 263 -11.08 -5.30 0.12
C VAL A 263 -9.74 -4.60 0.19
N HIS A 264 -9.75 -3.32 -0.15
CA HIS A 264 -8.68 -2.37 0.11
C HIS A 264 -9.21 -1.17 0.87
N ASN A 265 -8.62 -0.88 2.02
CA ASN A 265 -8.92 0.30 2.82
C ASN A 265 -8.30 1.54 2.19
N ALA A 266 -9.16 2.37 1.60
CA ALA A 266 -8.83 3.68 1.05
C ALA A 266 -9.29 4.84 1.94
N ILE A 267 -9.71 4.57 3.18
CA ILE A 267 -10.07 5.60 4.15
C ILE A 267 -8.80 6.19 4.75
N THR A 268 -8.54 7.45 4.46
CA THR A 268 -7.51 8.22 5.14
C THR A 268 -8.04 8.72 6.47
N VAL A 269 -7.56 8.15 7.58
CA VAL A 269 -7.85 8.67 8.92
C VAL A 269 -7.07 9.97 9.10
N LYS A 270 -7.77 11.08 9.34
CA LYS A 270 -7.12 12.33 9.79
C LYS A 270 -6.49 12.08 11.16
N LYS A 271 -5.18 11.86 11.20
CA LYS A 271 -4.41 11.79 12.44
C LYS A 271 -4.15 13.21 12.93
N GLU A 272 -4.77 13.56 14.06
CA GLU A 272 -4.57 14.80 14.82
C GLU A 272 -4.75 16.11 13.99
N GLU A 273 -4.73 17.27 14.66
CA GLU A 273 -4.60 18.53 13.94
C GLU A 273 -3.18 18.61 13.37
N MET A 274 -3.04 18.45 12.05
CA MET A 274 -1.77 18.66 11.37
C MET A 274 -1.17 20.01 11.75
N LYS A 275 0.13 20.03 12.06
CA LYS A 275 0.83 21.28 12.36
C LYS A 275 0.69 22.24 11.18
N ASN A 276 0.23 23.44 11.48
CA ASN A 276 0.17 24.51 10.49
C ASN A 276 1.60 24.96 10.17
N LYS A 277 2.12 24.49 9.03
CA LYS A 277 3.46 24.80 8.52
C LYS A 277 3.35 25.56 7.22
N LYS A 278 4.20 26.57 7.02
CA LYS A 278 4.36 27.29 5.76
C LYS A 278 5.12 26.41 4.78
N ARG A 279 4.39 25.80 3.83
CA ARG A 279 4.95 24.90 2.82
C ARG A 279 5.09 25.60 1.48
N LEU A 280 6.29 25.52 0.89
CA LEU A 280 6.57 25.95 -0.49
C LEU A 280 6.54 24.73 -1.41
N LEU A 281 5.81 24.80 -2.52
CA LEU A 281 5.90 23.84 -3.63
C LEU A 281 6.58 24.50 -4.83
N ILE A 282 7.59 23.84 -5.41
CA ILE A 282 8.12 24.19 -6.74
C ILE A 282 7.82 23.02 -7.69
N TYR A 283 6.82 23.23 -8.54
CA TYR A 283 6.34 22.23 -9.50
C TYR A 283 6.92 22.49 -10.90
N SER A 284 7.58 21.49 -11.47
CA SER A 284 8.15 21.54 -12.83
C SER A 284 7.28 20.80 -13.84
N SER A 285 6.54 21.55 -14.66
CA SER A 285 5.67 21.06 -15.74
C SER A 285 6.35 21.16 -17.11
N LEU A 286 7.03 20.10 -17.55
CA LEU A 286 7.72 20.05 -18.84
C LEU A 286 6.88 19.36 -19.93
N LYS A 287 6.78 19.97 -21.12
CA LYS A 287 6.08 19.48 -22.32
C LYS A 287 6.49 18.10 -22.77
N LYS A 288 7.75 17.71 -22.52
CA LYS A 288 8.25 16.36 -22.83
C LYS A 288 7.44 15.26 -22.13
N ASN A 289 6.86 15.57 -20.97
CA ASN A 289 5.99 14.68 -20.18
C ASN A 289 4.50 15.07 -20.37
N GLY A 290 4.18 15.62 -21.55
CA GLY A 290 3.17 16.65 -21.72
C GLY A 290 1.71 16.24 -21.58
N PHE A 291 1.19 16.43 -20.38
CA PHE A 291 -0.22 16.39 -20.03
C PHE A 291 -0.54 17.54 -19.09
N LEU A 292 -0.48 18.77 -19.61
CA LEU A 292 -0.64 20.01 -18.84
C LEU A 292 -1.96 20.04 -18.07
N ASP A 293 -3.05 19.55 -18.65
CA ASP A 293 -4.34 19.51 -17.97
C ASP A 293 -4.29 18.66 -16.70
N MET A 294 -3.53 17.56 -16.72
CA MET A 294 -3.29 16.72 -15.54
C MET A 294 -2.38 17.37 -14.52
N ASP A 295 -1.43 18.20 -14.98
CA ASP A 295 -0.58 19.00 -14.10
C ASP A 295 -1.39 20.04 -13.34
N ILE A 296 -2.28 20.74 -14.05
CA ILE A 296 -3.21 21.71 -13.48
C ILE A 296 -4.14 21.01 -12.48
N GLU A 297 -4.71 19.87 -12.84
CA GLU A 297 -5.60 19.11 -11.95
C GLU A 297 -4.88 18.64 -10.68
N THR A 298 -3.64 18.19 -10.81
CA THR A 298 -2.81 17.78 -9.67
C THR A 298 -2.58 18.96 -8.72
N ILE A 299 -2.20 20.11 -9.26
CA ILE A 299 -1.94 21.31 -8.47
C ILE A 299 -3.21 21.81 -7.79
N LYS A 300 -4.36 21.82 -8.48
CA LYS A 300 -5.64 22.23 -7.91
C LYS A 300 -5.94 21.47 -6.62
N LYS A 301 -5.81 20.14 -6.66
CA LYS A 301 -6.13 19.26 -5.54
C LYS A 301 -5.18 19.33 -4.36
N ILE A 302 -3.89 19.60 -4.60
CA ILE A 302 -2.91 19.73 -3.50
C ILE A 302 -2.76 21.16 -3.00
N SER A 303 -3.33 22.15 -3.71
CA SER A 303 -3.01 23.57 -3.49
C SER A 303 -3.24 24.06 -2.06
N ASP A 304 -4.26 23.54 -1.39
CA ASP A 304 -4.64 23.99 -0.05
C ASP A 304 -3.64 23.53 1.04
N SER A 305 -2.78 22.55 0.74
CA SER A 305 -1.69 22.13 1.62
C SER A 305 -0.45 23.03 1.55
N PHE A 306 -0.42 23.99 0.62
CA PHE A 306 0.73 24.86 0.37
C PHE A 306 0.40 26.33 0.61
N GLU A 307 1.37 27.05 1.18
CA GLU A 307 1.29 28.50 1.33
C GLU A 307 1.67 29.20 0.03
N THR A 308 2.66 28.68 -0.67
CA THR A 308 3.13 29.21 -1.94
C THR A 308 3.42 28.07 -2.91
N ILE A 309 2.99 28.23 -4.15
CA ILE A 309 3.21 27.28 -5.23
C ILE A 309 3.84 28.01 -6.40
N ILE A 310 5.00 27.55 -6.83
CA ILE A 310 5.64 27.99 -8.07
C ILE A 310 5.36 26.94 -9.13
N PHE A 311 4.51 27.30 -10.09
CA PHE A 311 4.20 26.46 -11.24
C PHE A 311 5.11 26.86 -12.42
N ALA A 312 6.21 26.14 -12.55
CA ALA A 312 7.25 26.40 -13.54
C ALA A 312 7.07 25.51 -14.77
N THR A 313 6.99 26.09 -15.96
CA THR A 313 6.52 25.38 -17.16
C THR A 313 7.22 25.84 -18.45
N ASP A 314 7.48 24.93 -19.39
CA ASP A 314 7.97 25.26 -20.74
C ASP A 314 6.82 25.43 -21.75
N TYR A 315 5.58 25.41 -21.27
CA TYR A 315 4.39 25.79 -22.03
C TYR A 315 4.32 27.29 -22.20
N SER A 316 4.30 27.73 -23.45
CA SER A 316 4.17 29.13 -23.85
C SER A 316 2.70 29.52 -23.85
N HIS A 317 2.38 30.73 -23.40
CA HIS A 317 1.02 31.27 -23.45
C HIS A 317 0.02 30.35 -22.75
N LEU A 318 0.32 29.99 -21.50
CA LEU A 318 -0.62 29.25 -20.68
C LEU A 318 -1.95 30.03 -20.62
N ASN A 319 -3.00 29.49 -21.21
CA ASN A 319 -4.36 29.99 -21.00
C ASN A 319 -4.87 29.42 -19.67
N VAL A 320 -4.26 29.86 -18.59
CA VAL A 320 -4.62 29.48 -17.23
C VAL A 320 -5.95 30.16 -16.92
N ASP A 321 -6.93 29.36 -16.49
CA ASP A 321 -8.14 29.90 -15.89
C ASP A 321 -7.77 30.91 -14.78
N PRO A 322 -8.23 32.18 -14.84
CA PRO A 322 -7.99 33.15 -13.78
C PRO A 322 -8.42 32.66 -12.40
N GLN A 323 -9.39 31.73 -12.32
CA GLN A 323 -9.81 31.09 -11.07
C GLN A 323 -8.79 30.06 -10.54
N PHE A 324 -7.97 29.49 -11.42
CA PHE A 324 -6.83 28.63 -11.05
C PHE A 324 -5.63 29.45 -10.58
N ALA A 325 -5.48 30.70 -11.04
CA ALA A 325 -4.51 31.66 -10.50
C ALA A 325 -4.98 32.20 -9.13
N LYS A 326 -4.96 31.35 -8.10
CA LYS A 326 -5.13 31.77 -6.69
C LYS A 326 -3.96 32.69 -6.30
N GLU A 327 -4.16 33.56 -5.30
CA GLU A 327 -3.11 34.43 -4.74
C GLU A 327 -1.80 33.70 -4.35
N LYS A 328 -1.89 32.38 -4.11
CA LYS A 328 -0.80 31.50 -3.71
C LYS A 328 0.03 30.91 -4.86
N ILE A 329 -0.44 30.99 -6.11
CA ILE A 329 0.20 30.33 -7.26
C ILE A 329 0.94 31.35 -8.13
N VAL A 330 2.26 31.18 -8.23
CA VAL A 330 3.16 31.98 -9.07
C VAL A 330 3.51 31.18 -10.32
N TYR A 331 3.16 31.70 -11.49
CA TYR A 331 3.49 31.09 -12.79
C TYR A 331 4.86 31.55 -13.28
N ALA A 332 5.68 30.62 -13.73
CA ALA A 332 6.99 30.91 -14.30
C ALA A 332 7.18 30.19 -15.65
N GLU A 333 7.34 30.95 -16.73
CA GLU A 333 7.63 30.41 -18.06
C GLU A 333 9.14 30.14 -18.25
N HIS A 334 9.48 28.92 -18.64
CA HIS A 334 10.85 28.38 -18.75
C HIS A 334 11.12 27.78 -20.13
N LEU A 335 11.24 28.62 -21.15
CA LEU A 335 11.34 28.17 -22.55
C LEU A 335 12.67 27.47 -22.93
N LYS A 336 13.70 27.51 -22.07
CA LYS A 336 15.07 27.05 -22.39
C LYS A 336 15.62 25.95 -21.46
N LYS A 337 14.86 25.50 -20.45
CA LYS A 337 15.31 24.47 -19.51
C LYS A 337 14.75 23.11 -19.91
N HIS A 338 15.53 22.05 -19.73
CA HIS A 338 15.14 20.70 -20.15
C HIS A 338 14.96 19.72 -18.99
N LYS A 339 15.32 20.10 -17.76
CA LYS A 339 15.29 19.21 -16.59
C LYS A 339 14.75 19.93 -15.35
N SER A 340 13.96 19.21 -14.56
CA SER A 340 13.26 19.71 -13.38
C SER A 340 14.23 20.33 -12.35
N PHE A 341 15.37 19.69 -12.10
CA PHE A 341 16.36 20.19 -11.14
C PHE A 341 17.02 21.53 -11.56
N GLU A 342 17.09 21.84 -12.85
CA GLU A 342 17.64 23.11 -13.33
C GLU A 342 16.64 24.25 -13.06
N ILE A 343 15.33 23.96 -13.14
CA ILE A 343 14.23 24.85 -12.81
C ILE A 343 14.16 25.08 -11.31
N TRP A 344 14.21 24.01 -10.50
CA TRP A 344 14.18 24.11 -9.04
C TRP A 344 15.32 24.99 -8.52
N ARG A 345 16.56 24.76 -8.99
CA ARG A 345 17.72 25.61 -8.65
C ARG A 345 17.45 27.09 -8.90
N GLU A 346 16.90 27.43 -10.05
CA GLU A 346 16.68 28.84 -10.42
C GLU A 346 15.74 29.52 -9.43
N HIS A 347 14.63 28.88 -9.09
CA HIS A 347 13.71 29.40 -8.07
C HIS A 347 14.34 29.42 -6.67
N LEU A 348 15.05 28.37 -6.27
CA LEU A 348 15.73 28.31 -4.97
C LEU A 348 16.83 29.37 -4.82
N SER A 349 17.41 29.86 -5.93
CA SER A 349 18.40 30.94 -5.89
C SER A 349 17.81 32.35 -5.66
N THR A 350 16.49 32.50 -5.79
CA THR A 350 15.79 33.79 -5.67
C THR A 350 14.88 33.89 -4.45
N ILE A 351 14.46 32.75 -3.91
CA ILE A 351 13.55 32.67 -2.77
C ILE A 351 14.35 32.61 -1.47
N ASN A 352 13.88 33.35 -0.47
CA ASN A 352 14.37 33.20 0.89
C ASN A 352 13.72 31.98 1.57
N LEU A 353 14.43 30.85 1.64
CA LEU A 353 13.93 29.61 2.26
C LEU A 353 13.66 29.75 3.77
N PHE A 354 14.20 30.77 4.43
CA PHE A 354 13.94 31.03 5.85
C PHE A 354 12.48 31.47 6.12
N ASP A 355 11.73 31.86 5.10
CA ASP A 355 10.32 32.24 5.22
C ASP A 355 9.35 31.04 5.28
N TYR A 356 9.88 29.82 5.06
CA TYR A 356 9.11 28.58 4.98
C TYR A 356 9.63 27.55 5.99
N ASP A 357 8.73 26.66 6.40
CA ASP A 357 9.02 25.54 7.30
C ASP A 357 9.35 24.27 6.50
N GLN A 358 8.82 24.14 5.29
CA GLN A 358 9.05 22.96 4.44
C GLN A 358 9.04 23.31 2.95
N LEU A 359 9.73 22.49 2.16
CA LEU A 359 9.84 22.60 0.71
C LEU A 359 9.47 21.28 0.03
N VAL A 360 8.60 21.34 -0.96
CA VAL A 360 8.34 20.24 -1.90
C VAL A 360 8.87 20.61 -3.28
N LEU A 361 9.70 19.74 -3.84
CA LEU A 361 10.12 19.78 -5.24
C LEU A 361 9.41 18.62 -5.96
N MET A 362 8.60 18.96 -6.95
CA MET A 362 7.82 17.98 -7.70
C MET A 362 7.97 18.22 -9.19
N ASP A 363 7.98 17.15 -9.99
CA ASP A 363 7.86 17.26 -11.44
C ASP A 363 6.65 16.53 -11.99
N ASN A 364 6.34 16.80 -13.25
CA ASN A 364 5.17 16.26 -13.90
C ASN A 364 5.30 14.83 -14.41
N SER A 365 6.21 14.03 -13.84
CA SER A 365 6.30 12.58 -14.14
C SER A 365 5.18 11.78 -13.49
N CYS A 366 4.51 12.33 -12.48
CA CYS A 366 3.34 11.73 -11.83
C CYS A 366 2.09 12.61 -11.96
N PHE A 367 0.92 12.01 -11.75
CA PHE A 367 -0.35 12.69 -11.58
C PHE A 367 -1.07 12.13 -10.35
N GLY A 368 -2.03 12.87 -9.83
CA GLY A 368 -2.77 12.55 -8.61
C GLY A 368 -3.21 13.85 -7.97
N PRO A 369 -3.49 13.90 -6.66
CA PRO A 369 -3.56 12.77 -5.74
C PRO A 369 -4.71 11.81 -6.06
N VAL A 370 -4.46 10.50 -5.94
CA VAL A 370 -5.49 9.46 -5.85
C VAL A 370 -5.85 9.15 -4.40
N TYR A 371 -4.89 9.26 -3.49
CA TYR A 371 -5.10 9.34 -2.05
C TYR A 371 -4.75 10.74 -1.54
N PRO A 372 -5.41 11.26 -0.50
CA PRO A 372 -5.04 12.52 0.15
C PRO A 372 -3.54 12.58 0.52
N ILE A 373 -2.89 13.74 0.38
CA ILE A 373 -1.45 13.89 0.61
C ILE A 373 -1.08 14.07 2.09
N GLU A 374 -2.09 14.16 2.96
CA GLU A 374 -1.99 14.35 4.39
C GLU A 374 -1.14 13.26 5.05
N GLU A 375 -1.21 12.02 4.57
CA GLU A 375 -0.39 10.92 5.10
C GLU A 375 1.11 11.12 4.80
N ILE A 376 1.45 11.61 3.60
CA ILE A 376 2.83 11.99 3.25
C ILE A 376 3.30 13.14 4.15
N ILE A 377 2.45 14.15 4.37
CA ILE A 377 2.75 15.29 5.23
C ILE A 377 3.00 14.84 6.67
N GLN A 378 2.16 13.95 7.21
CA GLN A 378 2.33 13.42 8.54
C GLN A 378 3.62 12.61 8.67
N THR A 379 3.91 11.75 7.69
CA THR A 379 5.16 10.97 7.66
C THR A 379 6.40 11.88 7.68
N MET A 380 6.34 12.99 6.94
CA MET A 380 7.37 14.02 6.93
C MET A 380 7.52 14.69 8.30
N ASP A 381 6.41 15.03 8.95
CA ASP A 381 6.41 15.73 10.23
C ASP A 381 6.92 14.88 11.40
N ASP A 382 6.71 13.56 11.34
CA ASP A 382 6.98 12.68 12.48
C ASP A 382 8.39 12.08 12.48
N SER A 383 9.03 11.93 11.32
CA SER A 383 10.05 10.86 11.21
C SER A 383 11.27 11.11 10.34
N CYS A 384 11.40 12.24 9.65
CA CYS A 384 12.56 12.48 8.79
C CYS A 384 12.84 13.94 8.44
N ASP A 385 14.07 14.23 8.00
CA ASP A 385 14.46 15.53 7.47
C ASP A 385 14.13 15.68 5.98
N ALA A 386 14.20 14.58 5.23
CA ALA A 386 13.79 14.49 3.83
C ALA A 386 12.92 13.26 3.55
N LEU A 387 12.01 13.38 2.60
CA LEU A 387 11.17 12.29 2.11
C LEU A 387 11.12 12.29 0.59
N ALA A 388 11.20 11.12 -0.02
CA ALA A 388 10.85 10.92 -1.42
C ALA A 388 9.67 9.97 -1.55
N LEU A 389 8.89 10.10 -2.63
CA LEU A 389 7.78 9.18 -2.88
C LEU A 389 8.28 7.75 -3.17
N TYR A 390 9.34 7.65 -3.99
CA TYR A 390 9.97 6.40 -4.38
C TYR A 390 11.48 6.44 -4.16
N GLY A 391 12.09 5.27 -4.08
CA GLY A 391 13.53 5.12 -4.09
C GLY A 391 14.00 3.98 -4.98
N MET A 392 15.30 3.91 -5.20
CA MET A 392 15.98 2.75 -5.78
C MET A 392 17.18 2.36 -4.91
N GLN A 393 17.53 1.08 -4.92
CA GLN A 393 18.72 0.58 -4.26
C GLN A 393 19.77 0.25 -5.30
N THR A 394 21.01 0.70 -5.11
CA THR A 394 22.14 0.33 -5.97
C THR A 394 22.69 -1.05 -5.59
N ASP A 395 23.51 -1.62 -6.47
CA ASP A 395 24.25 -2.86 -6.17
C ASP A 395 25.20 -2.72 -4.98
N GLN A 396 25.64 -1.49 -4.66
CA GLN A 396 26.41 -1.20 -3.44
C GLN A 396 25.54 -0.95 -2.20
N ASN A 397 24.25 -1.33 -2.26
CA ASN A 397 23.28 -1.14 -1.19
C ASN A 397 23.05 0.34 -0.81
N GLU A 398 23.32 1.28 -1.73
CA GLU A 398 23.02 2.70 -1.53
C GLU A 398 21.56 2.99 -1.88
N CYS A 399 20.86 3.66 -0.96
CA CYS A 399 19.50 4.13 -1.21
C CYS A 399 19.53 5.47 -1.94
N ILE A 400 18.88 5.53 -3.10
CA ILE A 400 18.80 6.72 -3.96
C ILE A 400 17.35 7.19 -4.05
N LEU A 401 17.11 8.44 -3.65
CA LEU A 401 15.82 9.11 -3.70
C LEU A 401 15.45 9.46 -5.15
N LYS A 402 14.21 9.18 -5.54
CA LYS A 402 13.69 9.57 -6.86
C LYS A 402 13.19 11.01 -6.83
N SER A 403 13.52 11.78 -7.86
CA SER A 403 13.27 13.23 -7.86
C SER A 403 11.88 13.64 -8.32
N ASN A 404 10.99 12.71 -8.65
CA ASN A 404 9.62 13.03 -9.08
C ASN A 404 8.81 13.74 -7.98
N PHE A 405 9.10 13.44 -6.72
CA PHE A 405 8.55 14.11 -5.55
C PHE A 405 9.58 14.03 -4.41
N LEU A 406 10.09 15.19 -3.98
CA LEU A 406 11.03 15.35 -2.88
C LEU A 406 10.44 16.35 -1.88
N PHE A 407 10.47 16.02 -0.60
CA PHE A 407 9.94 16.82 0.48
C PHE A 407 11.04 17.04 1.53
N PHE A 408 11.28 18.28 1.91
CA PHE A 408 12.34 18.67 2.83
C PHE A 408 11.76 19.47 4.00
N ASN A 409 12.21 19.14 5.20
CA ASN A 409 11.86 19.82 6.44
C ASN A 409 12.77 21.02 6.67
N GLN A 410 12.39 21.84 7.63
CA GLN A 410 13.10 23.05 8.03
C GLN A 410 14.60 22.82 8.26
N ALA A 411 14.97 21.69 8.89
CA ALA A 411 16.35 21.31 9.17
C ALA A 411 17.25 21.29 7.92
N ILE A 412 16.70 20.94 6.75
CA ILE A 412 17.44 20.92 5.49
C ILE A 412 17.38 22.27 4.79
N ILE A 413 16.19 22.87 4.68
CA ILE A 413 16.02 24.08 3.85
C ILE A 413 16.70 25.31 4.47
N HIS A 414 16.92 25.31 5.78
CA HIS A 414 17.67 26.36 6.50
C HIS A 414 19.18 26.07 6.58
N ASP A 415 19.64 24.95 6.02
CA ASP A 415 21.06 24.59 5.98
C ASP A 415 21.79 25.24 4.80
N ASN A 416 22.86 25.98 5.08
CA ASN A 416 23.65 26.67 4.05
C ASN A 416 24.30 25.71 3.03
N ARG A 417 24.60 24.47 3.42
CA ARG A 417 25.19 23.46 2.54
C ARG A 417 24.14 22.95 1.55
N PHE A 418 22.87 22.85 1.96
CA PHE A 418 21.77 22.52 1.05
C PHE A 418 21.57 23.62 0.00
N GLN A 419 21.58 24.89 0.43
CA GLN A 419 21.51 26.03 -0.49
C GLN A 419 22.72 26.04 -1.44
N SER A 420 23.92 25.73 -0.94
CA SER A 420 25.14 25.61 -1.76
C SER A 420 25.08 24.45 -2.75
N PHE A 421 24.49 23.32 -2.37
CA PHE A 421 24.25 22.17 -3.25
C PHE A 421 23.39 22.57 -4.43
N PHE A 422 22.24 23.23 -4.18
CA PHE A 422 21.37 23.68 -5.26
C PHE A 422 22.00 24.79 -6.09
N GLY A 423 22.77 25.70 -5.49
CA GLY A 423 23.50 26.77 -6.19
C GLY A 423 24.57 26.26 -7.16
N ASN A 424 25.77 26.01 -6.66
CA ASN A 424 26.93 25.65 -7.50
C ASN A 424 27.06 24.13 -7.70
N GLY A 425 26.50 23.31 -6.80
CA GLY A 425 26.64 21.85 -6.84
C GLY A 425 25.93 21.20 -8.03
N ILE A 426 24.90 21.85 -8.56
CA ILE A 426 24.08 21.34 -9.68
C ILE A 426 24.70 21.63 -11.06
N ASP A 427 25.58 22.62 -11.19
CA ASP A 427 26.06 23.09 -12.51
C ASP A 427 26.78 22.02 -13.34
N SER A 428 27.41 21.06 -12.66
CA SER A 428 28.12 19.96 -13.32
C SER A 428 27.24 18.75 -13.64
N ILE A 429 25.97 18.75 -13.25
CA ILE A 429 25.07 17.59 -13.33
C ILE A 429 24.46 17.47 -14.73
N LYS A 430 24.67 16.32 -15.36
CA LYS A 430 24.29 16.12 -16.78
C LYS A 430 22.92 15.48 -16.94
N CYS A 431 22.43 14.72 -15.98
CA CYS A 431 21.15 14.01 -16.08
C CYS A 431 20.46 13.82 -14.73
N THR A 432 19.17 13.45 -14.76
CA THR A 432 18.34 13.25 -13.56
C THR A 432 18.92 12.19 -12.62
N SER A 433 19.44 11.07 -13.13
CA SER A 433 20.03 10.04 -12.27
C SER A 433 21.29 10.50 -11.55
N GLU A 434 22.09 11.35 -12.18
CA GLU A 434 23.26 11.96 -11.52
C GLU A 434 22.82 12.95 -10.44
N PHE A 435 21.74 13.72 -10.67
CA PHE A 435 21.13 14.57 -9.66
C PHE A 435 20.65 13.78 -8.45
N GLU A 436 19.82 12.76 -8.67
CA GLU A 436 19.28 11.89 -7.62
C GLU A 436 20.39 11.25 -6.78
N PHE A 437 21.44 10.76 -7.44
CA PHE A 437 22.58 10.15 -6.77
C PHE A 437 23.38 11.14 -5.91
N ARG A 438 23.69 12.32 -6.47
CA ARG A 438 24.43 13.35 -5.74
C ARG A 438 23.63 13.92 -4.57
N LEU A 439 22.32 14.13 -4.75
CA LEU A 439 21.43 14.59 -3.69
C LEU A 439 21.37 13.56 -2.55
N SER A 440 21.14 12.29 -2.87
CA SER A 440 21.03 11.23 -1.84
C SER A 440 22.33 11.08 -1.05
N ARG A 441 23.48 11.17 -1.73
CA ARG A 441 24.80 11.14 -1.08
C ARG A 441 25.08 12.38 -0.25
N PHE A 442 24.67 13.56 -0.72
CA PHE A 442 24.75 14.81 0.04
C PHE A 442 23.97 14.67 1.35
N LEU A 443 22.69 14.26 1.30
CA LEU A 443 21.86 14.10 2.48
C LEU A 443 22.50 13.15 3.51
N LYS A 444 22.96 11.98 3.03
CA LYS A 444 23.65 10.99 3.87
C LYS A 444 24.95 11.52 4.47
N HIS A 445 25.79 12.20 3.67
CA HIS A 445 27.10 12.71 4.10
C HIS A 445 26.95 13.82 5.14
N GLU A 446 25.97 14.71 4.97
CA GLU A 446 25.71 15.80 5.92
C GLU A 446 24.95 15.35 7.17
N GLY A 447 24.57 14.07 7.27
CA GLY A 447 23.94 13.47 8.43
C GLY A 447 22.42 13.68 8.52
N PHE A 448 21.77 14.06 7.42
CA PHE A 448 20.31 14.19 7.37
C PHE A 448 19.63 12.83 7.28
N SER A 449 18.58 12.65 8.08
CA SER A 449 17.71 11.49 7.99
C SER A 449 16.79 11.63 6.77
N PHE A 450 16.59 10.53 6.03
CA PHE A 450 15.62 10.52 4.94
C PHE A 450 14.81 9.23 4.88
N ARG A 451 13.60 9.32 4.34
CA ARG A 451 12.70 8.19 4.14
C ARG A 451 12.18 8.12 2.70
N ILE A 452 11.71 6.94 2.33
CA ILE A 452 10.91 6.71 1.14
C ILE A 452 9.51 6.37 1.61
N PHE A 453 8.51 7.05 1.07
CA PHE A 453 7.12 6.81 1.42
C PHE A 453 6.67 5.41 1.01
N CYS A 454 6.81 5.07 -0.28
CA CYS A 454 6.58 3.71 -0.79
C CYS A 454 7.89 2.91 -0.71
N ILE A 455 8.30 2.49 0.48
CA ILE A 455 9.57 1.78 0.71
C ILE A 455 9.68 0.48 -0.12
N GLU A 456 8.54 -0.10 -0.48
CA GLU A 456 8.40 -1.27 -1.35
C GLU A 456 9.02 -1.06 -2.72
N SER A 457 9.15 0.19 -3.17
CA SER A 457 9.87 0.53 -4.40
C SER A 457 11.32 0.01 -4.38
N LEU A 458 12.01 0.00 -3.24
CA LEU A 458 13.35 -0.56 -3.13
C LEU A 458 13.36 -2.07 -3.38
N TYR A 459 12.45 -2.78 -2.73
CA TYR A 459 12.40 -4.24 -2.77
C TYR A 459 11.87 -4.75 -4.12
N LEU A 460 10.84 -4.11 -4.67
CA LEU A 460 10.32 -4.42 -6.01
C LEU A 460 11.38 -4.22 -7.08
N GLY A 461 12.14 -3.11 -7.02
CA GLY A 461 13.25 -2.86 -7.96
C GLY A 461 14.28 -3.99 -7.94
N LYS A 462 14.69 -4.43 -6.74
CA LYS A 462 15.62 -5.55 -6.55
C LYS A 462 15.05 -6.88 -7.03
N MET A 463 13.81 -7.20 -6.66
CA MET A 463 13.14 -8.46 -7.04
C MET A 463 12.97 -8.58 -8.56
N LEU A 464 12.67 -7.47 -9.22
CA LEU A 464 12.47 -7.43 -10.66
C LEU A 464 13.78 -7.27 -11.43
N ASN A 465 14.90 -7.03 -10.75
CA ASN A 465 16.21 -6.72 -11.33
C ASN A 465 16.14 -5.54 -12.32
N VAL A 466 15.42 -4.48 -11.94
CA VAL A 466 15.20 -3.29 -12.76
C VAL A 466 15.24 -2.02 -11.92
N ASN A 467 15.92 -0.99 -12.43
CA ASN A 467 16.12 0.28 -11.73
C ASN A 467 15.05 1.34 -12.03
N ARG A 468 14.14 1.09 -12.98
CA ARG A 468 13.21 2.09 -13.54
C ARG A 468 11.98 1.47 -14.20
N GLU A 469 11.25 0.57 -13.53
CA GLU A 469 9.99 0.07 -14.09
C GLU A 469 8.81 0.27 -13.12
N PHE A 470 8.91 1.24 -12.19
CA PHE A 470 7.81 1.60 -11.30
C PHE A 470 6.57 2.04 -12.08
N GLU A 471 6.78 2.66 -13.24
CA GLU A 471 5.72 3.01 -14.17
C GLU A 471 4.98 1.80 -14.74
N ARG A 472 5.51 0.58 -14.60
CA ARG A 472 4.80 -0.64 -14.99
C ARG A 472 3.95 -1.25 -13.87
N LEU A 473 4.02 -0.69 -12.66
CA LEU A 473 3.35 -1.21 -11.47
C LEU A 473 2.33 -0.22 -10.86
N PRO A 474 1.53 0.53 -11.66
CA PRO A 474 0.61 1.50 -11.08
C PRO A 474 -0.43 0.87 -10.15
N TYR A 475 -0.93 -0.34 -10.47
CA TYR A 475 -1.86 -1.07 -9.62
C TYR A 475 -1.26 -1.39 -8.25
N ASP A 476 -0.04 -1.94 -8.23
CA ASP A 476 0.69 -2.25 -7.00
C ASP A 476 0.87 -1.01 -6.14
N PHE A 477 1.26 0.12 -6.73
CA PHE A 477 1.44 1.36 -5.96
C PHE A 477 0.11 1.96 -5.46
N ILE A 478 -1.02 1.73 -6.16
CA ILE A 478 -2.34 2.08 -5.62
C ILE A 478 -2.68 1.20 -4.39
N VAL A 479 -2.37 -0.10 -4.44
CA VAL A 479 -2.53 -1.02 -3.30
C VAL A 479 -1.56 -0.69 -2.15
N LEU A 480 -0.47 0.02 -2.42
CA LEU A 480 0.45 0.55 -1.41
C LEU A 480 0.09 1.97 -0.93
N ASN A 481 -1.15 2.42 -1.18
CA ASN A 481 -1.63 3.76 -0.79
C ASN A 481 -0.77 4.92 -1.34
N CYS A 482 -0.08 4.72 -2.46
CA CYS A 482 0.70 5.78 -3.09
C CYS A 482 -0.24 6.86 -3.67
N PRO A 483 -0.15 8.13 -3.22
CA PRO A 483 -1.08 9.16 -3.68
C PRO A 483 -0.85 9.58 -5.12
N PHE A 484 0.30 9.27 -5.74
CA PHE A 484 0.58 9.68 -7.11
C PHE A 484 0.91 8.51 -8.02
N ILE A 485 0.36 8.55 -9.22
CA ILE A 485 0.55 7.55 -10.27
C ILE A 485 1.53 8.09 -11.32
N MET A 486 2.48 7.26 -11.74
CA MET A 486 3.42 7.59 -12.82
C MET A 486 2.68 7.76 -14.15
N LYS A 487 2.84 8.91 -14.83
CA LYS A 487 2.16 9.18 -16.12
C LYS A 487 2.53 8.19 -17.21
N GLU A 488 3.79 7.73 -17.23
CA GLU A 488 4.27 6.78 -18.24
C GLU A 488 3.47 5.47 -18.23
N SER A 489 2.89 5.11 -17.08
CA SER A 489 2.07 3.91 -16.92
C SER A 489 0.86 3.87 -17.85
N THR A 490 0.37 5.02 -18.35
CA THR A 490 -0.75 5.08 -19.30
C THR A 490 -0.48 4.32 -20.60
N TYR A 491 0.78 4.24 -21.02
CA TYR A 491 1.21 3.61 -22.27
C TYR A 491 2.28 2.51 -22.12
N THR A 492 2.81 2.25 -20.92
CA THR A 492 3.79 1.17 -20.68
C THR A 492 3.18 -0.13 -20.16
N VAL A 493 1.94 -0.10 -19.67
CA VAL A 493 1.28 -1.26 -19.03
C VAL A 493 0.40 -2.07 -19.99
N THR A 494 0.12 -3.32 -19.62
CA THR A 494 -0.79 -4.20 -20.36
C THR A 494 -2.24 -3.73 -20.23
N ASP A 495 -3.12 -4.18 -21.15
CA ASP A 495 -4.55 -3.85 -21.09
C ASP A 495 -5.21 -4.35 -19.79
N ALA A 496 -4.73 -5.47 -19.23
CA ALA A 496 -5.18 -5.99 -17.94
C ALA A 496 -4.81 -5.06 -16.77
N VAL A 497 -3.53 -4.64 -16.64
CA VAL A 497 -3.12 -3.67 -15.61
C VAL A 497 -3.94 -2.38 -15.73
N ARG A 498 -4.10 -1.87 -16.97
CA ARG A 498 -4.80 -0.62 -17.22
C ARG A 498 -6.26 -0.71 -16.77
N LYS A 499 -6.95 -1.79 -17.16
CA LYS A 499 -8.34 -2.01 -16.77
C LYS A 499 -8.47 -2.07 -15.25
N ALA A 500 -7.60 -2.79 -14.55
CA ALA A 500 -7.61 -2.83 -13.09
C ALA A 500 -7.41 -1.45 -12.44
N CYS A 501 -6.48 -0.65 -12.96
CA CYS A 501 -6.29 0.73 -12.48
C CYS A 501 -7.54 1.59 -12.71
N ILE A 502 -8.18 1.49 -13.88
CA ILE A 502 -9.42 2.20 -14.18
C ILE A 502 -10.55 1.75 -13.23
N ASP A 503 -10.69 0.45 -13.02
CA ASP A 503 -11.72 -0.15 -12.17
C ASP A 503 -11.57 0.35 -10.72
N VAL A 504 -10.35 0.43 -10.19
CA VAL A 504 -10.04 1.01 -8.87
C VAL A 504 -10.29 2.52 -8.83
N LEU A 505 -9.78 3.28 -9.81
CA LEU A 505 -9.92 4.74 -9.85
C LEU A 505 -11.37 5.21 -10.02
N LYS A 506 -12.27 4.39 -10.56
CA LYS A 506 -13.70 4.71 -10.63
C LYS A 506 -14.42 4.57 -9.29
N GLN A 507 -13.91 3.72 -8.41
CA GLN A 507 -14.46 3.53 -7.07
C GLN A 507 -14.01 4.64 -6.12
N MET A 508 -12.80 5.17 -6.31
CA MET A 508 -12.24 6.18 -5.43
C MET A 508 -12.88 7.57 -5.62
N PRO A 509 -12.98 8.39 -4.55
CA PRO A 509 -13.56 9.72 -4.62
C PRO A 509 -12.65 10.70 -5.39
N ASN A 510 -13.25 11.56 -6.22
CA ASN A 510 -12.57 12.59 -7.00
C ASN A 510 -11.51 12.08 -7.99
N THR A 511 -11.46 10.79 -8.32
CA THR A 511 -10.45 10.20 -9.21
C THR A 511 -10.97 9.88 -10.63
N GLN A 512 -12.22 10.21 -10.94
CA GLN A 512 -12.83 9.96 -12.27
C GLN A 512 -11.99 10.54 -13.42
N VAL A 513 -11.46 11.76 -13.25
CA VAL A 513 -10.58 12.42 -14.24
C VAL A 513 -9.34 11.56 -14.58
N TYR A 514 -8.82 10.80 -13.63
CA TYR A 514 -7.68 9.91 -13.84
C TYR A 514 -8.08 8.62 -14.55
N ALA A 515 -9.24 8.07 -14.22
CA ALA A 515 -9.79 6.93 -14.95
C ALA A 515 -10.04 7.28 -16.43
N ASP A 516 -10.57 8.47 -16.69
CA ASP A 516 -10.78 8.98 -18.05
C ASP A 516 -9.45 9.21 -18.77
N PHE A 517 -8.46 9.77 -18.07
CA PHE A 517 -7.10 9.94 -18.59
C PHE A 517 -6.47 8.61 -19.06
N TYR A 518 -6.58 7.55 -18.25
CA TYR A 518 -6.14 6.21 -18.65
C TYR A 518 -6.87 5.67 -19.89
N ASN A 519 -8.18 5.95 -20.01
CA ASN A 519 -8.97 5.53 -21.17
C ASN A 519 -8.56 6.28 -22.45
N THR A 520 -8.33 7.59 -22.35
CA THR A 520 -8.02 8.44 -23.51
C THR A 520 -6.61 8.22 -24.04
N TYR A 521 -5.61 8.12 -23.16
CA TYR A 521 -4.19 8.11 -23.57
C TYR A 521 -3.62 6.71 -23.75
N ARG A 522 -4.42 5.82 -24.34
CA ARG A 522 -4.09 4.43 -24.69
C ARG A 522 -2.94 4.31 -25.70
N GLN A 523 -2.70 5.38 -26.47
CA GLN A 523 -1.81 5.36 -27.64
C GLN A 523 -1.16 6.72 -27.93
N ARG A 524 0.03 6.99 -27.35
CA ARG A 524 1.17 7.39 -28.20
C ARG A 524 1.81 6.09 -28.68
N SER A 525 1.10 5.40 -29.57
CA SER A 525 1.33 3.99 -29.88
C SER A 525 2.58 3.81 -30.73
N PHE A 526 3.44 2.90 -30.27
CA PHE A 526 4.45 2.18 -31.04
C PHE A 526 5.53 3.00 -31.75
N PHE A 527 5.20 3.99 -32.59
CA PHE A 527 6.12 4.83 -33.34
C PHE A 527 7.00 5.72 -32.45
N ASP A 528 6.49 6.25 -31.35
CA ASP A 528 7.30 7.08 -30.43
C ASP A 528 8.24 6.22 -29.59
N LEU A 529 7.80 5.03 -29.16
CA LEU A 529 8.64 4.01 -28.52
C LEU A 529 9.69 3.44 -29.48
N LEU A 530 9.32 3.25 -30.76
CA LEU A 530 10.24 2.84 -31.83
C LEU A 530 11.26 3.94 -32.10
N LYS A 531 10.85 5.21 -32.15
CA LYS A 531 11.76 6.37 -32.24
C LYS A 531 12.69 6.49 -31.04
N LEU A 532 12.20 6.25 -29.82
CA LEU A 532 13.02 6.25 -28.60
C LEU A 532 14.04 5.10 -28.60
N LYS A 533 13.62 3.88 -28.96
CA LYS A 533 14.53 2.73 -29.13
C LYS A 533 15.52 2.94 -30.27
N LEU A 534 15.08 3.47 -31.41
CA LEU A 534 15.96 3.82 -32.54
C LEU A 534 16.95 4.91 -32.13
N ASN A 535 16.54 5.94 -31.40
CA ASN A 535 17.44 6.98 -30.90
C ASN A 535 18.42 6.44 -29.85
N GLN A 536 18.01 5.51 -28.99
CA GLN A 536 18.93 4.85 -28.04
C GLN A 536 19.95 3.95 -28.75
N LEU A 537 19.55 3.24 -29.80
CA LEU A 537 20.44 2.44 -30.65
C LEU A 537 21.39 3.33 -31.48
N LEU A 538 20.91 4.46 -31.98
CA LEU A 538 21.69 5.41 -32.81
C LEU A 538 22.63 6.30 -31.98
N THR A 539 22.38 6.50 -30.69
CA THR A 539 23.22 7.34 -29.80
C THR A 539 24.34 6.57 -29.10
N GLY A 540 24.50 5.26 -29.35
CA GLY A 540 25.69 4.49 -28.96
C GLY A 540 25.98 4.42 -27.46
N ARG A 541 25.00 4.68 -26.58
CA ARG A 541 25.15 4.47 -25.14
C ARG A 541 24.93 3.00 -24.82
N GLY A 542 25.94 2.20 -25.12
CA GLY A 542 26.03 0.82 -24.68
C GLY A 542 25.97 0.73 -23.16
N PHE A 543 25.27 -0.31 -22.69
CA PHE A 543 25.37 -0.82 -21.33
C PHE A 543 26.84 -1.10 -21.01
N PHE A 544 27.42 -0.32 -20.11
CA PHE A 544 28.45 -0.87 -19.24
C PHE A 544 27.71 -1.42 -18.04
N TYR A 545 27.65 -2.75 -18.00
CA TYR A 545 27.20 -3.55 -16.87
C TYR A 545 28.02 -3.23 -15.61
#